data_AF-A0A3D4EPS5-F1
#
_entry.id   AF-A0A3D4EPS5-F1
#
_cell.length_a   1.000
_cell.length_b   1.000
_cell.length_c   1.000
_cell.angle_alpha   90.00
_cell.angle_beta   90.00
_cell.angle_gamma   90.00
#
_symmetry.space_group_name_H-M   'P 1'
#
loop_
_entity.id
_entity.type
_entity.pdbx_description
1 polymer ?
#
loop_
_entity_poly.entity_id
_entity_poly.type
_entity_poly.pdbx_seq_one_letter_code
_entity_poly.pdbx_strand_id
1 'polypeptide(L)' 'WEPAKWVARLRDKNIADTKIYFETNMDAGHGGASGRFEALKETAKDYAFLIDLAGKAK' A
#
# COMPACT_ATOMS: atom_id res chain seq x y z
N TRP A 1 -7.50 -11.62 -4.36
CA TRP A 1 -8.59 -11.85 -3.38
C TRP A 1 -8.05 -12.22 -1.99
N GLU A 2 -6.98 -13.02 -1.88
CA GLU A 2 -6.36 -13.35 -0.58
C GLU A 2 -5.84 -12.13 0.18
N PRO A 3 -5.17 -11.14 -0.46
CA PRO A 3 -4.69 -9.94 0.25
C PRO A 3 -5.84 -9.14 0.88
N ALA A 4 -6.97 -9.02 0.17
CA ALA A 4 -8.14 -8.31 0.68
C ALA A 4 -8.73 -8.99 1.94
N LYS A 5 -8.87 -10.33 1.92
CA LYS A 5 -9.32 -11.10 3.10
C LYS A 5 -8.34 -10.99 4.26
N TRP A 6 -7.04 -10.97 3.97
CA TRP A 6 -6.01 -10.81 5.00
C TRP A 6 -6.06 -9.43 5.64
N VAL A 7 -6.14 -8.36 4.84
CA VAL A 7 -6.25 -7.01 5.39
C VAL A 7 -7.53 -6.83 6.20
N ALA A 8 -8.66 -7.39 5.76
CA ALA A 8 -9.89 -7.38 6.53
C ALA A 8 -9.69 -8.03 7.92
N ARG A 9 -9.04 -9.21 7.97
CA ARG A 9 -8.70 -9.89 9.22
C ARG A 9 -7.71 -9.12 10.09
N LEU A 10 -6.74 -8.43 9.49
CA LEU A 10 -5.80 -7.58 10.25
C LEU A 10 -6.50 -6.40 10.91
N ARG A 11 -7.41 -5.74 10.19
CA ARG A 11 -8.21 -4.63 10.72
C ARG A 11 -9.14 -5.07 11.85
N ASP A 12 -9.81 -6.22 11.67
CA ASP A 12 -10.69 -6.81 12.69
C ASP A 12 -9.93 -7.14 13.99
N LYS A 13 -8.70 -7.62 13.88
CA LYS A 13 -7.85 -7.99 15.03
C LYS A 13 -6.95 -6.86 15.54
N ASN A 14 -7.08 -5.65 15.01
CA ASN A 14 -6.20 -4.55 15.39
C ASN A 14 -6.58 -4.01 16.77
N ILE A 15 -5.65 -4.08 17.72
CA ILE A 15 -5.84 -3.55 19.09
C ILE A 15 -5.03 -2.28 19.35
N ALA A 16 -4.26 -1.83 18.37
CA ALA A 16 -3.41 -0.64 18.46
C ALA A 16 -3.91 0.45 17.51
N ASP A 17 -3.57 1.70 17.81
CA ASP A 17 -3.79 2.82 16.89
C ASP A 17 -2.74 2.78 15.76
N THR A 18 -3.01 1.94 14.75
CA THR A 18 -2.12 1.72 13.61
C THR A 18 -2.86 1.84 12.28
N LYS A 19 -2.22 2.47 11.30
CA LYS A 19 -2.75 2.64 9.94
C LYS A 19 -2.56 1.32 9.15
N ILE A 20 -3.66 0.71 8.71
CA ILE A 20 -3.65 -0.51 7.88
C ILE A 20 -4.37 -0.25 6.56
N TYR A 21 -3.61 -0.13 5.47
CA TYR A 21 -4.12 0.12 4.13
C TYR A 21 -4.13 -1.14 3.26
N PHE A 22 -5.06 -1.17 2.32
CA PHE A 22 -5.11 -2.16 1.24
C PHE A 22 -5.26 -1.38 -0.06
N GLU A 23 -4.22 -1.44 -0.88
CA GLU A 23 -4.15 -0.76 -2.16
C GLU A 23 -4.12 -1.82 -3.26
N THR A 24 -4.92 -1.63 -4.32
CA THR A 24 -4.90 -2.50 -5.49
C THR A 24 -4.75 -1.63 -6.73
N ASN A 25 -3.67 -1.85 -7.48
CA ASN A 25 -3.55 -1.28 -8.80
C ASN A 25 -4.46 -2.06 -9.77
N MET A 26 -5.55 -1.44 -10.20
CA MET A 26 -6.54 -2.07 -11.09
C MET A 26 -6.10 -2.10 -12.55
N ASP A 27 -5.03 -1.37 -12.91
CA ASP A 27 -4.50 -1.25 -14.27
C ASP A 27 -3.29 -2.19 -14.51
N ALA A 28 -2.80 -2.85 -13.46
CA ALA A 28 -1.60 -3.69 -13.50
C ALA A 28 -1.89 -5.18 -13.24
N GLY A 29 -1.08 -6.04 -13.85
CA GLY A 29 -1.08 -7.49 -13.63
C GLY A 29 -0.03 -7.94 -12.61
N HIS A 30 0.31 -9.24 -12.60
CA HIS A 30 1.28 -9.80 -11.65
C HIS A 30 2.67 -9.16 -11.73
N GLY A 31 3.06 -8.66 -12.91
CA GLY A 31 4.34 -7.99 -13.12
C GLY A 31 4.38 -6.51 -12.69
N GLY A 32 3.30 -5.99 -12.12
CA GLY A 32 3.16 -4.56 -11.83
C GLY A 32 2.90 -3.72 -13.08
N ALA A 33 2.92 -2.40 -12.92
CA ALA A 33 2.68 -1.48 -14.02
C ALA A 33 3.90 -1.44 -14.98
N SER A 34 3.67 -1.68 -16.27
CA SER A 34 4.73 -1.80 -17.28
C SER A 34 5.22 -0.47 -17.88
N GLY A 35 4.57 0.65 -17.54
CA GLY A 35 4.94 1.96 -18.05
C GLY A 35 6.27 2.46 -17.47
N ARG A 36 7.08 3.14 -18.29
CA ARG A 36 8.42 3.65 -17.94
C ARG A 36 8.48 4.38 -16.60
N PHE A 37 7.43 5.13 -16.26
CA PHE A 37 7.34 5.90 -15.02
C PHE A 37 6.34 5.33 -14.01
N GLU A 38 5.55 4.32 -14.36
CA GLU A 38 4.50 3.80 -13.47
C GLU A 38 5.10 3.01 -12.30
N ALA A 39 6.15 2.23 -12.54
CA ALA A 39 6.92 1.59 -11.47
C ALA A 39 7.53 2.61 -10.49
N LEU A 40 7.93 3.78 -10.97
CA LEU A 40 8.43 4.86 -10.11
C LEU A 40 7.32 5.48 -9.26
N LYS A 41 6.08 5.57 -9.78
CA LYS A 41 4.93 6.05 -8.99
C LYS A 41 4.55 5.06 -7.90
N GLU A 42 4.55 3.75 -8.19
CA GLU A 42 4.35 2.72 -7.16
C GLU A 42 5.40 2.83 -6.07
N THR A 43 6.68 2.92 -6.46
CA THR A 43 7.78 3.13 -5.52
C THR A 43 7.60 4.41 -4.70
N ALA A 44 7.28 5.54 -5.34
CA ALA A 44 7.07 6.81 -4.65
C ALA A 44 5.92 6.75 -3.63
N LYS A 45 4.84 6.02 -3.95
CA LYS A 45 3.71 5.80 -3.04
C LYS A 45 4.12 5.02 -1.79
N ASP A 46 4.92 3.96 -1.95
CA ASP A 46 5.44 3.18 -0.82
C ASP A 46 6.33 4.03 0.09
N TYR A 47 7.25 4.82 -0.49
CA TYR A 47 8.08 5.75 0.28
C TYR A 47 7.26 6.85 0.96
N ALA A 48 6.25 7.40 0.28
CA ALA A 48 5.37 8.41 0.87
C ALA A 48 4.65 7.85 2.11
N PHE A 49 4.17 6.61 2.06
CA PHE A 49 3.57 5.93 3.21
C PHE A 49 4.58 5.77 4.36
N LEU A 50 5.82 5.34 4.08
CA LEU A 50 6.86 5.20 5.10
C LEU A 50 7.26 6.54 5.74
N ILE A 51 7.37 7.60 4.93
CA ILE A 51 7.70 8.95 5.38
C ILE A 51 6.58 9.54 6.25
N ASP A 52 5.31 9.33 5.87
CA ASP A 52 4.14 9.69 6.68
C ASP A 52 4.15 8.95 8.02
N LEU A 53 4.39 7.63 8.01
CA LEU A 53 4.47 6.82 9.21
C LEU A 53 5.63 7.25 10.14
N ALA A 54 6.75 7.71 9.57
CA ALA A 54 7.88 8.24 10.31
C ALA A 54 7.65 9.68 10.86
N GLY A 55 6.50 10.29 10.59
CA GLY A 55 6.20 11.67 10.98
C GLY A 55 7.11 12.70 10.28
N LYS A 56 7.55 12.38 9.05
CA LYS A 56 8.44 13.22 8.24
C LYS A 56 7.76 13.78 6.98
N ALA A 57 6.50 13.46 6.77
CA ALA A 57 5.67 14.14 5.78
C ALA A 57 5.47 15.60 6.22
N LYS A 58 5.56 16.52 5.27
CA LYS A 58 5.41 17.97 5.48
C LYS A 58 3.95 18.39 5.42
#